data_AF-A0A9X8VK23-F1
#
_entry.id   AF-A0A9X8VK23-F1
#
_cell.length_a   1.000
_cell.length_b   1.000
_cell.length_c   1.000
_cell.angle_alpha   90.00
_cell.angle_beta   90.00
_cell.angle_gamma   90.00
#
_symmetry.space_group_name_H-M   'P 1'
#
loop_
_entity.id
_entity.type
_entity.pdbx_description
1 polymer ?
#
loop_
_entity_poly.entity_id
_entity_poly.type
_entity_poly.pdbx_seq_one_letter_code
_entity_poly.pdbx_strand_id
1 'polypeptide(L)' 'ASIVWIEKRARSSSRPVSVAWLEAPEGSELLLVANDDFCSWEPKEDQL' A
#
# COMPACT_ATOMS: atom_id res chain seq x y z
N ALA A 1 -8.36 12.55 -0.59
CA ALA A 1 -7.60 13.01 0.58
C ALA A 1 -6.39 12.11 0.86
N SER A 2 -6.57 10.79 0.89
CA SER A 2 -5.50 9.82 1.21
C SER A 2 -4.32 9.84 0.24
N ILE A 3 -4.55 9.97 -1.07
CA ILE A 3 -3.48 9.98 -2.09
C ILE A 3 -2.50 11.15 -1.89
N VAL A 4 -2.99 12.37 -1.68
CA VAL A 4 -2.13 13.56 -1.48
C VAL A 4 -1.23 13.40 -0.25
N TRP A 5 -1.73 12.76 0.81
CA TRP A 5 -0.91 12.46 1.99
C TRP A 5 0.14 11.37 1.70
N ILE A 6 -0.21 10.31 0.97
CA ILE A 6 0.72 9.25 0.55
C ILE A 6 1.86 9.84 -0.29
N GLU A 7 1.55 10.68 -1.27
CA GLU A 7 2.54 11.34 -2.12
C GLU A 7 3.49 12.22 -1.30
N LYS A 8 2.96 12.99 -0.34
CA LYS A 8 3.78 13.80 0.55
C LYS A 8 4.70 12.93 1.41
N ARG A 9 4.20 11.81 1.95
CA ARG A 9 5.00 10.87 2.73
C ARG A 9 6.11 10.24 1.89
N ALA A 10 5.79 9.81 0.67
CA ALA A 10 6.77 9.24 -0.26
C ALA A 10 7.88 10.24 -0.61
N ARG A 11 7.54 11.50 -0.86
CA ARG A 11 8.53 12.57 -1.14
C ARG A 11 9.44 12.89 0.06
N SER A 12 8.93 12.77 1.28
CA SER A 12 9.70 13.03 2.50
C SER A 12 10.51 11.84 2.99
N SER A 13 10.38 10.67 2.37
CA SER A 13 11.07 9.45 2.81
C SER A 13 12.38 9.22 2.06
N SER A 14 13.41 8.76 2.77
CA SER A 14 14.68 8.31 2.18
C SER A 14 14.63 6.85 1.70
N ARG A 15 13.54 6.13 1.99
CA ARG A 15 13.30 4.74 1.58
C ARG A 15 12.00 4.65 0.76
N PRO A 16 11.85 3.64 -0.11
CA PRO A 16 10.56 3.36 -0.74
C PRO A 16 9.44 3.27 0.29
N VAL A 17 8.25 3.73 -0.10
CA VAL A 17 7.03 3.61 0.69
C VAL A 17 6.13 2.60 -0.02
N SER A 18 5.86 1.50 0.65
CA SER A 18 4.89 0.50 0.21
C SER A 18 3.49 0.91 0.68
N VAL A 19 2.47 0.59 -0.13
CA VAL A 19 1.05 0.90 0.12
C VAL A 19 0.23 -0.37 -0.11
N ALA A 20 -0.62 -0.73 0.86
CA ALA A 20 -1.59 -1.81 0.73
C ALA A 20 -3.00 -1.23 0.65
N TRP A 21 -3.79 -1.77 -0.29
CA TRP A 21 -5.20 -1.47 -0.46
C TRP A 21 -6.03 -2.72 -0.12
N LEU A 22 -7.17 -2.52 0.52
CA LEU A 22 -8.20 -3.54 0.68
C LEU A 22 -9.20 -3.35 -0.47
N GLU A 23 -9.24 -4.30 -1.39
CA GLU A 23 -10.17 -4.31 -2.52
C GLU A 23 -11.40 -5.16 -2.18
N ALA A 24 -12.59 -4.60 -2.36
CA ALA A 24 -13.87 -5.28 -2.19
C ALA A 24 -14.87 -4.84 -3.27
N PRO A 25 -15.96 -5.59 -3.51
CA PRO A 25 -17.00 -5.18 -4.47
C PRO A 25 -17.59 -3.78 -4.19
N GLU A 26 -17.60 -3.36 -2.94
CA GLU A 26 -18.08 -2.06 -2.47
C GLU A 26 -17.08 -0.92 -2.72
N GLY A 27 -15.83 -1.25 -3.04
CA GLY A 27 -14.76 -0.30 -3.36
C GLY A 27 -13.42 -0.67 -2.72
N SER A 28 -12.48 0.25 -2.86
CA SER A 28 -11.11 0.10 -2.36
C SER A 28 -10.88 1.01 -1.14
N GLU A 29 -10.26 0.48 -0.09
CA GLU A 29 -9.89 1.24 1.11
C GLU A 29 -8.38 1.13 1.39
N LEU A 30 -7.80 2.19 1.94
CA LEU A 30 -6.38 2.20 2.31
C LEU A 30 -6.17 1.34 3.57
N LEU A 31 -5.40 0.26 3.45
CA LEU A 31 -5.13 -0.65 4.56
C LEU A 31 -3.85 -0.28 5.33
N LEU A 32 -2.74 -0.04 4.63
CA LEU A 32 -1.44 0.21 5.26
C LEU A 32 -0.51 1.07 4.40
N VAL A 33 0.33 1.87 5.06
CA VAL A 33 1.45 2.60 4.43
C VAL A 33 2.70 2.49 5.30
N ALA A 34 3.77 1.90 4.79
CA ALA A 34 5.02 1.67 5.52
C ALA A 34 6.26 1.75 4.62
N ASN A 35 7.43 1.77 5.24
CA ASN A 35 8.72 1.75 4.53
C ASN A 35 9.32 0.34 4.39
N ASP A 36 8.62 -0.66 4.92
CA ASP A 36 8.97 -2.07 4.80
C ASP A 36 8.16 -2.70 3.67
N ASP A 37 8.75 -3.70 3.03
CA ASP A 37 8.12 -4.44 1.93
C ASP A 37 7.19 -5.52 2.47
N PHE A 38 5.94 -5.13 2.73
CA PHE A 38 4.88 -6.06 3.14
C PHE A 38 4.20 -6.77 1.97
N CYS A 39 4.44 -6.34 0.72
CA CYS A 39 4.00 -7.09 -0.46
C CYS A 39 4.68 -8.46 -0.55
N SER A 40 5.79 -8.66 0.17
CA SER A 40 6.45 -9.95 0.32
C SER A 40 5.56 -11.05 0.91
N TRP A 41 4.50 -10.70 1.66
CA TRP A 41 3.55 -11.65 2.24
C TRP A 41 2.23 -11.78 1.46
N GLU A 42 2.09 -11.03 0.36
CA GLU A 42 0.89 -11.09 -0.46
C GLU A 42 0.77 -12.47 -1.12
N PRO A 43 -0.41 -13.12 -1.07
CA PRO A 43 -0.66 -14.34 -1.82
C PRO A 43 -0.46 -14.06 -3.29
N LYS A 44 0.39 -14.86 -3.94
CA LYS A 44 0.55 -14.79 -5.39
C LYS A 44 -0.62 -15.49 -6.06
N GLU A 45 -0.88 -15.14 -7.31
CA GLU A 45 -1.97 -15.71 -8.11
C GLU A 45 -1.90 -17.25 -8.20
N ASP A 46 -0.69 -17.82 -8.13
CA ASP A 46 -0.46 -19.27 -8.09
C ASP A 46 -0.74 -19.93 -6.73
N GLN A 47 -1.09 -19.15 -5.70
CA GLN A 47 -1.45 -19.61 -4.36
C GLN A 47 -2.95 -19.45 -4.02
N LEU A 48 -3.75 -19.03 -5.00
CA LEU A 48 -5.21 -18.90 -4.93
C LEU A 48 -5.89 -20.13 -5.56
#